data_AF-A0A5I0BU43-F1
#
_entry.id   AF-A0A5I0BU43-F1
#
_cell.length_a   1.000
_cell.length_b   1.000
_cell.length_c   1.000
_cell.angle_alpha   90.00
_cell.angle_beta   90.00
_cell.angle_gamma   90.00
#
_symmetry.space_group_name_H-M   'P 1'
#
loop_
_entity.id
_entity.type
_entity.pdbx_description
1 polymer ?
#
loop_
_entity_poly.entity_id
_entity_poly.type
_entity_poly.pdbx_seq_one_letter_code
_entity_poly.pdbx_strand_id
1 'polypeptide(L)'
;MIREERLLKVLRAPHVSEKASTAMEKTNTIVLKVAKDATKAEIKAAVQKLFEVEVEVVNTLVVKGKVKRHGQRIGRRSDWKKAYVTLKEGQNLDFVGGAE
;
A
#
# COMPACT_ATOMS: atom_id res chain seq x y z
N MET A 1 13.81 15.54 -8.25
CA MET A 1 12.47 15.70 -7.66
C MET A 1 11.50 14.77 -8.39
N ILE A 2 10.63 14.05 -7.68
CA ILE A 2 9.67 13.12 -8.31
C ILE A 2 8.50 13.93 -8.88
N ARG A 3 8.08 13.65 -10.12
CA ARG A 3 6.97 14.37 -10.77
C ARG A 3 5.64 14.05 -10.09
N GLU A 4 4.76 15.03 -9.98
CA GLU A 4 3.45 14.89 -9.34
C GLU A 4 2.56 13.84 -10.01
N GLU A 5 2.54 13.80 -11.34
CA GLU A 5 1.83 12.78 -12.12
C GLU A 5 2.20 11.35 -11.72
N ARG A 6 3.47 11.14 -11.32
CA ARG A 6 3.95 9.83 -10.88
C ARG A 6 3.42 9.49 -9.50
N LEU A 7 3.43 10.43 -8.56
CA LEU A 7 2.96 10.23 -7.18
C LEU A 7 1.48 9.79 -7.15
N LEU A 8 0.65 10.40 -7.99
CA LEU A 8 -0.77 10.06 -8.15
C LEU A 8 -1.00 8.62 -8.68
N LYS A 9 -0.04 8.05 -9.41
CA LYS A 9 -0.15 6.69 -9.99
C LYS A 9 0.47 5.59 -9.13
N VAL A 10 1.25 5.94 -8.10
CA VAL A 10 2.01 4.98 -7.29
C VAL A 10 1.12 4.22 -6.32
N LEU A 11 0.17 4.89 -5.66
CA LEU A 11 -0.77 4.29 -4.72
C LEU A 11 -1.98 3.74 -5.46
N ARG A 12 -2.43 2.52 -5.11
CA ARG A 12 -3.54 1.86 -5.83
C ARG A 12 -4.76 1.58 -4.95
N ALA A 13 -4.55 0.98 -3.78
CA ALA A 13 -5.65 0.67 -2.86
C ALA A 13 -5.11 0.36 -1.45
N PRO A 14 -5.90 0.59 -0.38
CA PRO A 14 -5.60 0.02 0.93
C PRO A 14 -5.72 -1.51 0.91
N HIS A 15 -4.90 -2.19 1.70
CA HIS A 15 -4.93 -3.65 1.80
C HIS A 15 -5.58 -4.09 3.11
N VAL A 16 -6.85 -4.50 3.03
CA VAL A 16 -7.63 -4.95 4.18
C VAL A 16 -7.34 -6.42 4.50
N SER A 17 -6.94 -6.68 5.75
CA SER A 17 -6.77 -8.01 6.34
C SER A 17 -6.59 -7.86 7.86
N GLU A 18 -6.84 -8.90 8.65
CA GLU A 18 -6.58 -8.89 10.10
C GLU A 18 -5.15 -8.42 10.43
N LYS A 19 -4.16 -8.95 9.71
CA LYS A 19 -2.76 -8.55 9.87
C LYS A 19 -2.53 -7.05 9.56
N ALA A 20 -3.29 -6.47 8.63
CA ALA A 20 -3.19 -5.05 8.33
C ALA A 20 -3.79 -4.21 9.47
N SER A 21 -4.94 -4.61 10.01
CA SER A 21 -5.54 -3.96 11.18
C SER A 21 -4.63 -4.03 12.40
N THR A 22 -4.05 -5.20 12.68
CA THR A 22 -3.08 -5.37 13.77
C THR A 22 -1.83 -4.50 13.59
N ALA A 23 -1.35 -4.31 12.35
CA ALA A 23 -0.19 -3.46 12.08
C ALA A 23 -0.50 -1.97 12.27
N MET A 24 -1.73 -1.56 11.98
CA MET A 24 -2.22 -0.21 12.25
C MET A 24 -2.30 0.04 13.76
N GLU A 25 -2.94 -0.85 14.51
CA GLU A 25 -3.12 -0.71 15.97
C GLU A 25 -1.81 -0.77 16.75
N LYS A 26 -0.90 -1.70 16.41
CA LYS A 26 0.31 -1.93 17.21
C LYS A 26 1.48 -1.03 16.86
N THR A 27 1.64 -0.69 15.57
CA THR A 27 2.85 -0.04 15.07
C THR A 27 2.56 1.15 14.17
N ASN A 28 1.34 1.70 14.21
CA ASN A 28 0.89 2.81 13.37
C ASN A 28 1.29 2.63 11.89
N THR A 29 1.18 1.40 11.39
CA THR A 29 1.67 1.01 10.07
C THR A 29 0.52 0.69 9.15
N ILE A 30 0.40 1.46 8.08
CA ILE A 30 -0.62 1.28 7.04
C ILE A 30 -0.13 0.31 5.98
N VAL A 31 -1.04 -0.50 5.43
CA VAL A 31 -0.70 -1.48 4.40
C VAL A 31 -1.39 -1.11 3.09
N LEU A 32 -0.59 -0.84 2.07
CA LEU A 32 -1.05 -0.37 0.77
C LEU A 32 -0.68 -1.35 -0.35
N LYS A 33 -1.56 -1.46 -1.34
CA LYS A 33 -1.24 -2.00 -2.65
C LYS A 33 -0.71 -0.86 -3.52
N VAL A 34 0.46 -1.05 -4.10
CA VAL A 34 1.18 -0.03 -4.87
C VAL A 34 1.52 -0.55 -6.27
N ALA A 35 1.89 0.37 -7.16
CA ALA A 35 2.38 0.03 -8.49
C ALA A 35 3.61 -0.89 -8.42
N LYS A 36 3.71 -1.87 -9.33
CA LYS A 36 4.74 -2.92 -9.26
C LYS A 36 6.15 -2.37 -9.48
N ASP A 37 6.28 -1.29 -10.22
CA ASP A 37 7.49 -0.54 -10.52
C ASP A 37 7.85 0.49 -9.43
N ALA A 38 6.97 0.76 -8.45
CA ALA A 38 7.19 1.80 -7.45
C ALA A 38 8.37 1.50 -6.50
N THR A 39 9.20 2.51 -6.27
CA THR A 39 10.31 2.49 -5.32
C THR A 39 9.88 2.99 -3.93
N LYS A 40 10.67 2.70 -2.89
CA LYS A 40 10.37 3.14 -1.52
C LYS A 40 10.29 4.67 -1.40
N ALA A 41 11.17 5.39 -2.10
CA ALA A 41 11.20 6.85 -2.11
C ALA A 41 9.94 7.45 -2.75
N GLU A 42 9.46 6.88 -3.86
CA GLU A 42 8.22 7.31 -4.50
C GLU A 42 7.00 7.07 -3.60
N ILE A 43 6.94 5.92 -2.92
CA ILE A 43 5.83 5.60 -2.01
C ILE A 43 5.83 6.56 -0.82
N LYS A 44 7.01 6.83 -0.23
CA LYS A 44 7.15 7.79 0.87
C LYS A 44 6.65 9.18 0.45
N ALA A 45 7.15 9.69 -0.68
CA ALA A 45 6.75 11.00 -1.19
C ALA A 45 5.25 11.05 -1.54
N ALA A 46 4.69 9.98 -2.11
CA ALA A 46 3.28 9.94 -2.49
C ALA A 46 2.37 9.96 -1.25
N VAL A 47 2.70 9.18 -0.23
CA VAL A 47 1.90 9.14 1.02
C VAL A 47 2.00 10.49 1.74
N GLN A 48 3.20 11.05 1.88
CA GLN A 48 3.38 12.35 2.54
C GLN A 48 2.64 13.48 1.82
N LYS A 49 2.67 13.49 0.48
CA LYS A 49 2.02 14.56 -0.29
C LYS A 49 0.50 14.43 -0.36
N LEU A 50 -0.02 13.21 -0.51
CA LEU A 50 -1.47 13.00 -0.74
C LEU A 50 -2.28 12.95 0.56
N PHE A 51 -1.66 12.54 1.66
CA PHE A 51 -2.34 12.43 2.95
C PHE A 51 -1.84 13.43 3.99
N GLU A 52 -0.88 14.29 3.62
CA GLU A 52 -0.32 15.33 4.49
C GLU A 52 0.23 14.81 5.84
N VAL A 53 0.61 13.52 5.87
CA VAL A 53 1.18 12.84 7.05
C VAL A 53 2.69 12.72 6.94
N GLU A 54 3.36 12.57 8.08
CA GLU A 54 4.79 12.28 8.11
C GLU A 54 5.08 10.77 8.17
N VAL A 55 5.90 10.29 7.23
CA VAL A 55 6.26 8.87 7.10
C VAL A 55 7.64 8.63 7.68
N GLU A 56 7.73 7.65 8.58
CA GLU A 56 8.98 7.18 9.16
C GLU A 56 9.73 6.32 8.14
N VAL A 57 9.20 5.12 7.86
CA VAL A 57 9.84 4.11 7.02
C VAL A 57 8.85 3.37 6.11
N VAL A 58 9.34 2.90 4.96
CA VAL A 58 8.57 2.12 3.98
C VAL A 58 9.23 0.77 3.73
N ASN A 59 8.47 -0.30 3.97
CA ASN A 59 8.87 -1.67 3.71
C ASN A 59 8.02 -2.26 2.58
N THR A 60 8.65 -2.80 1.54
CA THR A 60 7.95 -3.29 0.35
C THR A 60 8.21 -4.77 0.13
N LEU A 61 7.19 -5.49 -0.33
CA LEU A 61 7.31 -6.88 -0.79
C LEU A 61 6.49 -7.10 -2.07
N VAL A 62 6.88 -8.10 -2.85
CA VAL A 62 6.14 -8.48 -4.07
C VAL A 62 5.35 -9.76 -3.80
N VAL A 63 4.03 -9.66 -3.87
CA VAL A 63 3.12 -10.79 -3.75
C VAL A 63 2.96 -11.44 -5.13
N LYS A 64 3.39 -12.68 -5.24
CA LYS A 64 3.25 -13.48 -6.46
C LYS A 64 1.80 -13.91 -6.66
N GLY A 65 1.29 -13.72 -7.87
CA GLY A 65 -0.06 -14.13 -8.21
C GLY A 65 -0.21 -15.64 -8.19
N LYS A 66 -1.30 -16.13 -7.60
CA LYS A 66 -1.60 -17.56 -7.52
C LYS A 66 -1.99 -18.09 -8.89
N VAL A 67 -1.51 -19.30 -9.23
CA VAL A 67 -2.02 -20.09 -10.35
C VAL A 67 -3.42 -20.57 -9.99
N LYS A 68 -4.37 -20.39 -10.91
CA LYS A 68 -5.79 -20.74 -10.72
C LYS A 68 -6.32 -21.37 -11.99
N ARG A 69 -7.26 -22.29 -11.83
CA ARG A 69 -7.98 -22.89 -12.95
C ARG A 69 -9.33 -22.22 -13.10
N HIS A 70 -9.71 -21.90 -14.33
CA HIS A 70 -11.05 -21.45 -14.67
C HIS A 70 -11.60 -22.38 -15.75
N GLY A 71 -12.58 -23.20 -15.39
CA GLY A 71 -13.03 -24.33 -16.21
C GLY A 71 -11.86 -25.30 -16.51
N GLN A 72 -11.61 -25.55 -17.79
CA GLN A 72 -10.51 -26.41 -18.22
C GLN A 72 -9.16 -25.69 -18.31
N ARG A 73 -9.13 -24.35 -18.44
CA ARG A 73 -7.91 -23.55 -18.67
C ARG A 73 -7.20 -23.18 -17.37
N ILE A 74 -5.87 -23.29 -17.36
CA ILE A 74 -5.01 -22.82 -16.28
C ILE A 74 -4.56 -21.39 -16.58
N GLY A 75 -4.78 -20.48 -15.64
CA GLY A 75 -4.33 -19.10 -15.69
C GLY A 75 -3.57 -18.71 -14.42
N ARG A 76 -2.97 -17.53 -14.42
CA ARG A 76 -2.26 -16.98 -13.26
C ARG A 76 -2.75 -15.58 -12.98
N ARG A 77 -3.00 -15.26 -11.71
CA ARG A 77 -3.32 -13.89 -11.29
C ARG A 77 -2.10 -12.98 -11.44
N SER A 78 -2.34 -11.68 -11.61
CA SER A 78 -1.26 -10.69 -11.70
C SER A 78 -0.51 -10.58 -10.37
N ASP A 79 0.83 -10.52 -10.46
CA ASP A 79 1.68 -10.13 -9.33
C ASP A 79 1.39 -8.68 -8.93
N TRP A 80 1.51 -8.37 -7.64
CA TRP A 80 1.34 -7.01 -7.13
C TRP A 80 2.36 -6.71 -6.03
N LYS A 81 2.61 -5.42 -5.79
CA LYS A 81 3.54 -4.96 -4.75
C LYS A 81 2.73 -4.47 -3.55
N LYS A 82 3.10 -4.96 -2.37
CA LYS A 82 2.55 -4.58 -1.07
C LYS A 82 3.56 -3.67 -0.38
N ALA A 83 3.10 -2.58 0.19
CA ALA A 83 3.89 -1.66 0.99
C ALA A 83 3.32 -1.58 2.41
N TYR A 84 4.19 -1.76 3.40
CA TYR A 84 3.97 -1.38 4.79
C TYR A 84 4.61 0.00 4.97
N VAL A 85 3.81 0.98 5.37
CA VAL A 85 4.25 2.37 5.54
C VAL A 85 4.02 2.71 7.00
N THR A 86 5.09 2.95 7.73
CA THR A 86 5.03 3.32 9.15
C THR A 86 4.97 4.84 9.23
N LEU A 87 3.94 5.35 9.89
CA LEU A 87 3.77 6.78 10.14
C LEU A 87 4.54 7.17 11.40
N LYS A 88 4.88 8.46 11.52
CA LYS A 88 5.40 8.98 12.79
C LYS A 88 4.34 8.94 13.89
N GLU A 89 4.80 8.93 15.13
CA GLU A 89 3.93 8.96 16.31
C GLU A 89 3.03 10.21 16.28
N GLY A 90 1.75 10.03 16.63
CA GLY A 90 0.75 11.11 16.65
C GLY A 90 0.06 11.40 15.31
N GLN A 91 0.51 10.80 14.21
CA GLN A 91 -0.17 10.89 12.91
C GLN A 91 -1.21 9.78 12.79
N ASN A 92 -2.48 10.13 12.80
CA ASN A 92 -3.58 9.20 12.59
C ASN A 92 -4.12 9.34 11.18
N LEU A 93 -4.20 8.23 10.46
CA LEU A 93 -4.73 8.19 9.11
C LEU A 93 -5.95 7.27 9.07
N ASP A 94 -7.13 7.88 9.13
CA ASP A 94 -8.41 7.16 9.04
C ASP A 94 -8.68 6.76 7.59
N PHE A 95 -8.29 5.54 7.23
CA PHE A 95 -8.63 4.93 5.94
C PHE A 95 -10.02 4.31 5.92
N VAL A 96 -10.62 4.10 7.09
CA VAL A 96 -11.95 3.53 7.22
C VAL A 96 -12.93 4.69 7.32
N GLY A 97 -13.30 5.23 6.15
CA GLY A 97 -14.56 5.96 6.06
C GLY A 97 -15.64 5.07 6.65
N GLY A 98 -16.28 5.56 7.72
CA GLY A 98 -17.59 5.05 8.13
C GLY A 98 -18.46 5.00 6.90
N ALA A 99 -18.98 3.81 6.60
CA ALA A 99 -20.04 3.67 5.63
C ALA A 99 -21.28 4.38 6.20
N GLU A 100 -21.47 5.64 5.81
CA GLU A 100 -22.78 6.21 5.54
C GLU A 100 -23.07 6.12 4.04
#